data_AF-A0A7C4TGR7-F1
#
_entry.id   AF-A0A7C4TGR7-F1
#
_cell.length_a   1.000
_cell.length_b   1.000
_cell.length_c   1.000
_cell.angle_alpha   90.00
_cell.angle_beta   90.00
_cell.angle_gamma   90.00
#
_symmetry.space_group_name_H-M   'P 1'
#
loop_
_entity.id
_entity.type
_entity.pdbx_description
1 polymer ?
#
loop_
_entity_poly.entity_id
_entity_poly.type
_entity_poly.pdbx_seq_one_letter_code
_entity_poly.pdbx_strand_id
1 'polypeptide(L)' 'MENEQKILIGNEIFTREELHRREQEFRKKRANLSFEQKIKMLIDLQKLARNWGKRKDIIVWKM' A
#
# COMPACT_ATOMS: atom_id res chain seq x y z
N MET A 1 -12.14 0.32 27.35
CA MET A 1 -12.94 0.09 26.12
C MET A 1 -12.10 0.52 24.93
N GLU A 2 -11.10 -0.27 24.58
CA GLU A 2 -9.94 0.23 23.83
C GLU A 2 -9.45 -0.86 22.87
N ASN A 3 -10.20 -1.17 21.79
CA ASN A 3 -9.67 -1.90 20.62
C ASN A 3 -10.62 -2.11 19.42
N GLU A 4 -11.64 -1.27 19.19
CA GLU A 4 -12.57 -1.48 18.06
C GLU A 4 -12.31 -0.59 16.83
N GLN A 5 -11.13 0.00 16.70
CA GLN A 5 -10.81 0.75 15.49
C GLN A 5 -10.61 -0.20 14.30
N LYS A 6 -11.66 -0.27 13.48
CA LYS A 6 -11.72 -1.01 12.22
C LYS A 6 -11.35 -0.08 11.06
N ILE A 7 -10.38 -0.51 10.25
CA ILE A 7 -9.87 0.23 9.10
C ILE A 7 -10.40 -0.45 7.84
N LEU A 8 -11.21 0.25 7.05
CA LEU A 8 -11.70 -0.24 5.76
C LEU A 8 -10.73 0.18 4.65
N ILE A 9 -10.17 -0.79 3.93
CA ILE A 9 -9.35 -0.54 2.74
C ILE A 9 -9.96 -1.33 1.59
N GLY A 10 -10.53 -0.62 0.61
CA GLY A 10 -11.32 -1.25 -0.45
C GLY A 10 -12.54 -1.96 0.14
N ASN A 11 -12.61 -3.28 -0.03
CA ASN A 11 -13.70 -4.12 0.48
C ASN A 11 -13.29 -4.97 1.70
N GLU A 12 -12.07 -4.80 2.22
CA GLU A 12 -11.57 -5.55 3.38
C GLU A 12 -11.54 -4.66 4.63
N ILE A 13 -12.00 -5.21 5.76
CA ILE A 13 -11.98 -4.57 7.07
C ILE A 13 -10.83 -5.18 7.88
N PHE A 14 -9.98 -4.31 8.42
CA PHE A 14 -8.81 -4.69 9.22
C PHE A 14 -8.92 -4.15 10.64
N THR A 15 -8.42 -4.93 11.58
CA THR A 15 -7.94 -4.40 12.85
C THR A 15 -6.57 -3.75 12.67
N ARG A 16 -6.18 -2.88 13.60
CA ARG A 16 -4.85 -2.24 13.62
C ARG A 16 -3.71 -3.27 13.61
N GLU A 17 -3.87 -4.36 14.36
CA GLU A 17 -2.87 -5.43 14.47
C GLU A 17 -2.70 -6.20 13.15
N GLU A 18 -3.81 -6.52 12.48
CA GLU A 18 -3.77 -7.19 11.17
C GLU A 18 -3.11 -6.34 10.10
N LEU A 19 -3.40 -5.04 10.09
CA LEU A 19 -2.77 -4.09 9.17
C LEU A 19 -1.25 -4.04 9.40
N HIS A 20 -0.82 -3.95 10.66
CA HIS A 20 0.60 -3.95 11.01
C HIS A 20 1.29 -5.26 10.61
N ARG A 21 0.66 -6.42 10.87
CA ARG A 21 1.20 -7.72 10.48
C ARG A 21 1.38 -7.82 8.96
N ARG A 22 0.38 -7.42 8.17
CA ARG A 22 0.48 -7.40 6.70
C ARG A 22 1.59 -6.46 6.22
N GLU A 23 1.77 -5.31 6.86
CA GLU A 23 2.87 -4.40 6.54
C GLU A 23 4.24 -5.06 6.75
N GLN A 24 4.43 -5.78 7.86
CA GLN A 24 5.68 -6.50 8.14
C GLN A 24 5.95 -7.60 7.11
N GLU A 25 4.94 -8.35 6.70
CA GLU A 25 5.06 -9.35 5.63
C GLU A 25 5.43 -8.71 4.29
N PHE A 26 4.79 -7.59 3.95
CA PHE A 26 5.08 -6.86 2.72
C PHE A 26 6.52 -6.31 2.71
N ARG A 27 7.00 -5.79 3.85
CA ARG A 27 8.39 -5.33 4.01
C ARG A 27 9.38 -6.45 3.74
N LYS A 28 9.16 -7.65 4.31
CA LYS A 28 10.00 -8.84 4.05
C LYS A 28 9.99 -9.24 2.57
N LYS A 29 8.82 -9.30 1.94
CA LYS A 29 8.68 -9.60 0.50
C LYS A 29 9.42 -8.58 -0.36
N ARG A 30 9.30 -7.29 -0.04
CA ARG A 30 9.96 -6.20 -0.77
C ARG A 30 11.49 -6.23 -0.64
N ALA A 31 12.00 -6.62 0.52
CA ALA A 31 13.44 -6.79 0.74
C ALA A 31 14.04 -7.80 -0.24
N ASN A 32 13.33 -8.90 -0.49
CA ASN A 32 13.74 -9.98 -1.38
C ASN A 32 13.63 -9.68 -2.89
N LEU A 33 13.09 -8.52 -3.29
CA LEU A 33 12.99 -8.15 -4.70
C LEU A 33 14.35 -7.79 -5.32
N SER A 34 14.53 -8.16 -6.58
CA SER A 34 15.69 -7.74 -7.38
C SER A 34 15.71 -6.22 -7.59
N PHE A 35 16.86 -5.69 -7.98
CA PHE A 35 16.99 -4.28 -8.32
C PHE A 35 16.05 -3.89 -9.48
N GLU A 36 15.98 -4.68 -10.56
CA GLU A 36 15.09 -4.36 -11.69
C GLU A 36 13.62 -4.37 -11.27
N GLN A 37 13.21 -5.31 -10.42
CA GLN A 37 11.83 -5.38 -9.91
C GLN A 37 11.49 -4.13 -9.09
N LYS A 38 12.42 -3.66 -8.24
CA LYS A 38 12.24 -2.42 -7.47
C LYS A 38 12.11 -1.20 -8.39
N ILE A 39 12.95 -1.09 -9.42
CA ILE A 39 12.87 0.00 -10.40
C ILE A 39 11.54 -0.03 -11.16
N LYS A 40 11.08 -1.21 -11.60
CA LYS A 40 9.80 -1.37 -12.29
C LYS A 40 8.63 -0.89 -11.43
N MET A 41 8.59 -1.29 -10.15
CA MET A 41 7.58 -0.83 -9.21
C MET A 41 7.59 0.70 -9.03
N LEU A 42 8.76 1.32 -8.95
CA LEU A 42 8.88 2.79 -8.83
C LEU A 42 8.35 3.51 -10.07
N ILE A 43 8.68 3.00 -11.26
CA ILE A 43 8.17 3.55 -12.53
C ILE A 43 6.65 3.46 -12.59
N ASP A 44 6.07 2.33 -12.18
CA ASP A 44 4.63 2.15 -12.20
C ASP A 44 3.91 3.06 -11.19
N LEU A 45 4.50 3.28 -10.01
CA LEU A 45 4.03 4.27 -9.03
C LEU A 45 4.06 5.69 -9.62
N GLN A 46 5.14 6.06 -10.32
CA GLN A 46 5.24 7.37 -10.96
C GLN A 46 4.21 7.57 -12.07
N LYS A 47 3.92 6.52 -12.86
CA LYS A 47 2.85 6.57 -13.89
C LYS A 47 1.47 6.77 -13.25
N LEU A 48 1.19 6.06 -12.15
CA LEU A 48 -0.05 6.25 -11.39
C LEU A 48 -0.15 7.68 -10.85
N ALA A 49 0.92 8.19 -10.24
CA ALA A 49 0.99 9.55 -9.73
C ALA A 49 0.83 10.62 -10.82
N ARG A 50 1.41 10.39 -12.01
CA ARG A 50 1.23 11.28 -13.16
C ARG A 50 -0.24 11.32 -13.61
N ASN A 51 -0.90 10.18 -13.61
CA ASN A 51 -2.31 10.06 -13.98
C ASN A 51 -3.28 10.58 -12.89
N TRP A 52 -2.80 10.90 -11.68
CA TRP A 52 -3.63 11.47 -10.60
C TRP A 52 -4.05 12.93 -10.83
N GLY A 53 -3.54 13.62 -11.85
CA GLY A 53 -4.12 14.88 -12.35
C GLY A 53 -4.33 15.94 -11.26
N LYS A 54 -3.24 16.44 -10.63
CA LYS A 54 -3.22 17.55 -9.65
C LYS A 54 -4.13 17.41 -8.41
N ARG A 55 -4.90 16.32 -8.23
CA ARG A 55 -5.72 16.09 -7.04
C ARG A 55 -4.81 15.56 -5.93
N LYS A 56 -4.52 16.41 -4.94
CA LYS A 56 -3.55 16.14 -3.86
C LYS A 56 -4.03 15.08 -2.85
N ASP A 57 -5.31 14.74 -2.87
CA ASP A 57 -5.97 14.05 -1.75
C ASP A 57 -6.42 12.61 -2.06
N ILE A 58 -5.93 11.99 -3.14
CA ILE A 58 -6.35 10.64 -3.53
C ILE A 58 -5.14 9.69 -3.58
N ILE A 59 -5.05 8.77 -2.61
CA ILE A 59 -4.16 7.61 -2.67
C ILE A 59 -4.91 6.48 -3.38
N VAL A 60 -4.68 6.30 -4.68
CA VAL A 60 -5.21 5.14 -5.43
C VAL A 60 -4.19 4.01 -5.41
N TRP A 61 -4.43 3.00 -4.58
CA TRP A 61 -3.76 1.71 -4.69
C TRP A 61 -4.54 0.86 -5.70
N LYS A 62 -3.99 0.61 -6.90
CA LYS A 62 -4.61 -0.35 -7.83
C LYS A 62 -4.34 -1.76 -7.33
N MET A 63 -5.43 -2.48 -7.04
CA MET A 63 -5.48 -3.93 -6.81
C MET A 63 -5.13 -4.69 -8.09
#